data_AF-U2YBS0-F1
#
_entry.id   AF-U2YBS0-F1
#
_cell.length_a   1.000
_cell.length_b   1.000
_cell.length_c   1.000
_cell.angle_alpha   90.00
_cell.angle_beta   90.00
_cell.angle_gamma   90.00
#
_symmetry.space_group_name_H-M   'P 1'
#
loop_
_entity.id
_entity.type
_entity.pdbx_description
1 polymer ?
#
loop_
_entity_poly.entity_id
_entity_poly.type
_entity_poly.pdbx_seq_one_letter_code
_entity_poly.pdbx_strand_id
1 'polypeptide(L)'
;MARLIQELAATERVGRYPKHPFMTKELPFTAQPFMIAPVLPGETLKNLYFESRVITDPILNPIVGWKKEYYFFYVPVTLLLVDEIREMFIDPLNTDISATLGLAATDGAYYTAKGGVDYLKRSVKCIIEAHFRDEGETMATAQTAAGVPIVQIRDRLWLDSLTDKDTSALTSDPSATHDSPTNLEELQALYEAYDQLRQVGVMANMTWEDFIRGYGISVPETVDEQKPELLARYSDFQYPSNAIDPTNGSPSSAVSWVFKNGKRDPKFFKEPGFVVGLSITRPKVYFGALAGNLAGHLTRAWDWLPNYLNESSPIPLPETAFKKFAADAGPLGDRATATDAYWVEMRDLFLHGDQFQNMVPFADNGTPAGNYAHHMLPLPAGNNHEQYKYPTEAMCKGFFKDAVNKVDIRQDGYCSLQIQGKVKNVQPGPITVQ
;
A
#
# COMPACT_ATOMS: atom_id res chain seq x y z
N MET A 1 27.59 -39.26 -18.76
CA MET A 1 26.70 -38.45 -19.63
C MET A 1 27.20 -37.01 -19.60
N ALA A 2 27.97 -36.59 -20.59
CA ALA A 2 28.45 -35.22 -20.70
C ALA A 2 27.31 -34.35 -21.26
N ARG A 3 26.82 -33.40 -20.45
CA ARG A 3 25.81 -32.42 -20.87
C ARG A 3 26.47 -31.52 -21.91
N LEU A 4 26.18 -31.73 -23.19
CA LEU A 4 26.56 -30.84 -24.28
C LEU A 4 25.93 -29.48 -24.01
N ILE A 5 26.70 -28.55 -23.44
CA ILE A 5 26.35 -27.14 -23.38
C ILE A 5 26.53 -26.64 -24.83
N GLN A 6 25.42 -26.54 -25.55
CA GLN A 6 25.42 -26.03 -26.91
C GLN A 6 25.87 -24.56 -26.87
N GLU A 7 27.03 -24.28 -27.46
CA GLU A 7 27.59 -22.93 -27.53
C GLU A 7 26.77 -22.09 -28.52
N LEU A 8 25.74 -21.43 -28.01
CA LEU A 8 24.91 -20.52 -28.80
C LEU A 8 25.71 -19.27 -29.15
N ALA A 9 25.92 -19.03 -30.44
CA ALA A 9 26.62 -17.84 -30.93
C ALA A 9 26.00 -16.55 -30.35
N ALA A 10 26.87 -15.62 -29.94
CA ALA A 10 26.47 -14.32 -29.42
C ALA A 10 25.65 -13.56 -30.50
N THR A 11 24.33 -13.54 -30.33
CA THR A 11 23.42 -12.85 -31.25
C THR A 11 23.31 -11.39 -30.85
N GLU A 12 23.39 -10.49 -31.84
CA GLU A 12 23.19 -9.05 -31.65
C GLU A 12 21.81 -8.74 -31.05
N ARG A 13 21.75 -7.80 -30.10
CA ARG A 13 20.51 -7.40 -29.44
C ARG A 13 19.72 -6.44 -30.32
N VAL A 14 18.48 -6.78 -30.65
CA VAL A 14 17.55 -5.96 -31.43
C VAL A 14 16.56 -5.27 -30.48
N GLY A 15 16.25 -4.01 -30.77
CA GLY A 15 15.24 -3.24 -30.03
C GLY A 15 13.82 -3.64 -30.45
N ARG A 16 12.97 -3.98 -29.47
CA ARG A 16 11.52 -4.09 -29.60
C ARG A 16 10.83 -2.97 -28.85
N TYR A 17 9.67 -2.57 -29.36
CA TYR A 17 8.93 -1.39 -28.90
C TYR A 17 7.47 -1.75 -28.61
N PRO A 18 7.16 -2.59 -27.60
CA PRO A 18 5.78 -2.89 -27.28
C PRO A 18 5.05 -1.60 -26.83
N LYS A 19 3.83 -1.47 -27.33
CA LYS A 19 2.97 -0.30 -27.18
C LYS A 19 1.67 -0.73 -26.55
N HIS A 20 1.29 -0.09 -25.45
CA HIS A 20 0.12 -0.44 -24.65
C HIS A 20 -0.77 0.79 -24.50
N PRO A 21 -1.72 1.00 -25.43
CA PRO A 21 -2.82 1.93 -25.17
C PRO A 21 -3.73 1.34 -24.09
N PHE A 22 -4.26 2.18 -23.22
CA PHE A 22 -5.16 1.74 -22.15
C PHE A 22 -6.27 2.75 -21.94
N MET A 23 -7.46 2.23 -21.62
CA MET A 23 -8.59 2.99 -21.15
C MET A 23 -9.15 2.24 -19.96
N THR A 24 -9.04 2.82 -18.77
CA THR A 24 -9.42 2.13 -17.53
C THR A 24 -10.16 3.08 -16.60
N LYS A 25 -10.81 2.48 -15.61
CA LYS A 25 -11.51 3.18 -14.55
C LYS A 25 -11.09 2.61 -13.20
N GLU A 26 -11.03 3.45 -12.19
CA GLU A 26 -10.66 3.06 -10.84
C GLU A 26 -11.47 3.83 -9.80
N LEU A 27 -11.53 3.30 -8.58
CA LEU A 27 -12.03 4.00 -7.41
C LEU A 27 -10.87 4.64 -6.63
N PRO A 28 -11.12 5.68 -5.82
CA PRO A 28 -10.14 6.19 -4.88
C PRO A 28 -9.56 5.07 -3.99
N PHE A 29 -8.27 5.15 -3.68
CA PHE A 29 -7.51 4.16 -2.91
C PHE A 29 -7.47 2.75 -3.51
N THR A 30 -7.96 2.51 -4.72
CA THR A 30 -7.77 1.20 -5.37
C THR A 30 -6.51 1.17 -6.20
N ALA A 31 -5.80 0.04 -6.20
CA ALA A 31 -4.69 -0.18 -7.12
C ALA A 31 -5.20 -0.88 -8.38
N GLN A 32 -5.39 -0.09 -9.43
CA GLN A 32 -5.91 -0.56 -10.71
C GLN A 32 -4.76 -0.82 -11.68
N PRO A 33 -4.61 -2.04 -12.23
CA PRO A 33 -3.66 -2.25 -13.29
C PRO A 33 -4.12 -1.62 -14.60
N PHE A 34 -3.16 -1.09 -15.38
CA PHE A 34 -3.43 -0.49 -16.69
C PHE A 34 -2.59 -1.09 -17.82
N MET A 35 -1.54 -1.86 -17.51
CA MET A 35 -0.76 -2.56 -18.53
C MET A 35 -0.06 -3.79 -17.96
N ILE A 36 0.24 -4.73 -18.86
CA ILE A 36 1.13 -5.86 -18.64
C ILE A 36 1.98 -6.08 -19.90
N ALA A 37 3.29 -6.25 -19.73
CA ALA A 37 4.21 -6.52 -20.82
C ALA A 37 5.17 -7.68 -20.44
N PRO A 38 5.19 -8.79 -21.19
CA PRO A 38 6.11 -9.88 -20.92
C PRO A 38 7.54 -9.49 -21.28
N VAL A 39 8.49 -9.86 -20.42
CA VAL A 39 9.94 -9.69 -20.62
C VAL A 39 10.65 -11.03 -20.53
N LEU A 40 11.72 -11.16 -21.31
CA LEU A 40 12.52 -12.38 -21.41
C LEU A 40 13.86 -12.20 -20.68
N PRO A 41 14.48 -13.31 -20.24
CA PRO A 41 15.78 -13.25 -19.59
C PRO A 41 16.84 -12.69 -20.55
N GLY A 42 17.69 -11.81 -20.02
CA GLY A 42 18.74 -11.16 -20.80
C GLY A 42 18.30 -9.92 -21.57
N GLU A 43 17.02 -9.55 -21.51
CA GLU A 43 16.53 -8.31 -22.09
C GLU A 43 16.89 -7.09 -21.23
N THR A 44 16.90 -5.90 -21.84
CA THR A 44 17.19 -4.65 -21.14
C THR A 44 16.15 -3.60 -21.50
N LEU A 45 15.39 -3.13 -20.52
CA LEU A 45 14.59 -1.92 -20.66
C LEU A 45 15.54 -0.74 -20.81
N LYS A 46 15.46 0.00 -21.92
CA LYS A 46 16.28 1.20 -22.18
C LYS A 46 15.53 2.49 -21.89
N ASN A 47 14.24 2.51 -22.18
CA ASN A 47 13.40 3.67 -22.01
C ASN A 47 11.97 3.23 -21.74
N LEU A 48 11.31 3.92 -20.82
CA LEU A 48 9.90 3.80 -20.52
C LEU A 48 9.27 5.15 -20.80
N TYR A 49 8.30 5.19 -21.71
CA TYR A 49 7.52 6.39 -22.02
C TYR A 49 6.07 6.19 -21.61
N PHE A 50 5.50 7.21 -20.99
CA PHE A 50 4.17 7.16 -20.43
C PHE A 50 3.45 8.50 -20.62
N GLU A 51 2.28 8.45 -21.23
CA GLU A 51 1.34 9.57 -21.32
C GLU A 51 -0.03 9.11 -20.84
N SER A 52 -0.71 9.94 -20.06
CA SER A 52 -2.05 9.65 -19.56
C SER A 52 -2.83 10.92 -19.28
N ARG A 53 -4.11 10.89 -19.59
CA ARG A 53 -5.10 11.87 -19.16
C ARG A 53 -6.04 11.20 -18.18
N VAL A 54 -6.21 11.82 -17.02
CA VAL A 54 -7.04 11.29 -15.93
C VAL A 54 -8.07 12.35 -15.56
N ILE A 55 -9.32 11.94 -15.37
CA ILE A 55 -10.42 12.83 -14.96
C ILE A 55 -11.27 12.09 -13.93
N THR A 56 -11.61 12.75 -12.82
CA THR A 56 -12.58 12.25 -11.85
C THR A 56 -14.01 12.58 -12.29
N ASP A 57 -14.97 11.73 -11.94
CA ASP A 57 -16.35 12.16 -11.84
C ASP A 57 -16.52 13.30 -10.80
N PRO A 58 -17.64 14.05 -10.81
CA PRO A 58 -17.84 15.19 -9.92
C PRO A 58 -17.66 14.87 -8.43
N ILE A 59 -16.80 15.63 -7.76
CA ILE A 59 -16.45 15.42 -6.35
C ILE A 59 -17.34 16.24 -5.41
N LEU A 60 -17.49 15.77 -4.18
CA LEU A 60 -18.30 16.44 -3.15
C LEU A 60 -17.65 17.72 -2.59
N ASN A 61 -16.37 17.68 -2.22
CA ASN A 61 -15.65 18.84 -1.68
C ASN A 61 -14.84 19.56 -2.78
N PRO A 62 -15.09 20.85 -3.05
CA PRO A 62 -14.41 21.59 -4.12
C PRO A 62 -12.97 22.00 -3.77
N ILE A 63 -12.51 21.84 -2.52
CA ILE A 63 -11.24 22.40 -2.04
C ILE A 63 -10.18 21.31 -1.83
N VAL A 64 -10.58 20.08 -1.54
CA VAL A 64 -9.64 19.02 -1.16
C VAL A 64 -8.93 18.48 -2.39
N GLY A 65 -7.61 18.62 -2.41
CA GLY A 65 -6.75 18.13 -3.49
C GLY A 65 -6.50 16.63 -3.42
N TRP A 66 -6.23 16.04 -4.58
CA TRP A 66 -6.06 14.60 -4.78
C TRP A 66 -4.68 14.34 -5.41
N LYS A 67 -4.08 13.21 -5.03
CA LYS A 67 -2.81 12.76 -5.57
C LYS A 67 -3.03 11.59 -6.53
N LYS A 68 -2.56 11.70 -7.76
CA LYS A 68 -2.53 10.58 -8.72
C LYS A 68 -1.12 10.04 -8.81
N GLU A 69 -1.00 8.72 -8.76
CA GLU A 69 0.27 8.02 -8.81
C GLU A 69 0.25 6.87 -9.82
N TYR A 70 1.36 6.70 -10.51
CA TYR A 70 1.63 5.60 -11.42
C TYR A 70 2.89 4.89 -10.98
N TYR A 71 2.82 3.57 -10.92
CA TYR A 71 3.91 2.69 -10.56
C TYR A 71 4.16 1.67 -11.66
N PHE A 72 5.43 1.42 -11.92
CA PHE A 72 5.87 0.39 -12.85
C PHE A 72 6.75 -0.59 -12.10
N PHE A 73 6.35 -1.84 -12.06
CA PHE A 73 7.07 -2.92 -11.40
C PHE A 73 7.52 -3.97 -12.39
N TYR A 74 8.66 -4.60 -12.10
CA TYR A 74 9.08 -5.84 -12.72
C TYR A 74 8.84 -6.99 -11.75
N VAL A 75 8.04 -7.96 -12.18
CA VAL A 75 7.69 -9.16 -11.43
C VAL A 75 8.31 -10.35 -12.15
N PRO A 76 9.38 -10.97 -11.61
CA PRO A 76 9.89 -12.21 -12.15
C PRO A 76 8.87 -13.35 -11.98
N VAL A 77 8.85 -14.28 -12.93
CA VAL A 77 7.89 -15.40 -12.92
C VAL A 77 8.08 -16.31 -11.70
N THR A 78 9.30 -16.39 -11.17
CA THR A 78 9.62 -17.12 -9.94
C THR A 78 8.80 -16.66 -8.73
N LEU A 79 8.37 -15.39 -8.69
CA LEU A 79 7.52 -14.84 -7.62
C LEU A 79 6.04 -15.17 -7.78
N LEU A 80 5.62 -15.57 -8.98
CA LEU A 80 4.22 -15.93 -9.22
C LEU A 80 3.86 -17.29 -8.60
N LEU A 81 4.82 -17.90 -7.88
CA LEU A 81 4.69 -18.97 -6.88
C LEU A 81 3.73 -20.08 -7.29
N VAL A 82 4.10 -20.71 -8.40
CA VAL A 82 3.51 -21.93 -8.90
C VAL A 82 4.69 -22.73 -9.46
N ASP A 83 5.05 -23.82 -8.79
CA ASP A 83 6.12 -24.72 -9.24
C ASP A 83 5.86 -25.20 -10.67
N GLU A 84 4.59 -25.33 -11.05
CA GLU A 84 4.11 -25.68 -12.38
C GLU A 84 4.50 -24.65 -13.46
N ILE A 85 4.56 -23.34 -13.13
CA ILE A 85 5.06 -22.35 -14.10
C ILE A 85 6.57 -22.51 -14.29
N ARG A 86 7.31 -22.83 -13.22
CA ARG A 86 8.75 -23.08 -13.31
C ARG A 86 9.04 -24.33 -14.13
N GLU A 87 8.25 -25.39 -13.93
CA GLU A 87 8.35 -26.63 -14.68
C GLU A 87 8.06 -26.43 -16.17
N MET A 88 7.16 -25.54 -16.56
CA MET A 88 6.90 -25.19 -17.96
C MET A 88 8.16 -24.72 -18.71
N PHE A 89 9.11 -24.07 -18.03
CA PHE A 89 10.37 -23.63 -18.66
C PHE A 89 11.45 -24.72 -18.69
N ILE A 90 11.28 -25.81 -17.91
CA ILE A 90 12.23 -26.92 -17.83
C ILE A 90 11.81 -28.05 -18.76
N ASP A 91 10.51 -28.38 -18.78
CA ASP A 91 9.92 -29.40 -19.64
C ASP A 91 8.81 -28.79 -20.52
N PRO A 92 9.11 -28.49 -21.79
CA PRO A 92 8.14 -27.92 -22.73
C PRO A 92 7.05 -28.93 -23.14
N LEU A 93 7.18 -30.21 -22.78
CA LEU A 93 6.17 -31.24 -23.01
C LEU A 93 5.22 -31.41 -21.83
N ASN A 94 5.53 -30.80 -20.67
CA ASN A 94 4.67 -30.82 -19.51
C ASN A 94 3.39 -30.00 -19.80
N THR A 95 2.26 -30.55 -19.37
CA THR A 95 0.91 -30.18 -19.81
C THR A 95 0.55 -28.73 -19.55
N ASP A 96 -0.25 -28.18 -20.46
CA ASP A 96 -0.91 -26.89 -20.40
C ASP A 96 -1.30 -26.46 -18.97
N ILE A 97 -0.64 -25.41 -18.48
CA ILE A 97 -0.85 -24.80 -17.16
C ILE A 97 -2.27 -24.23 -16.99
N SER A 98 -3.07 -24.13 -18.06
CA SER A 98 -4.48 -23.72 -17.96
C SER A 98 -5.30 -24.64 -17.05
N ALA A 99 -4.95 -25.93 -16.98
CA ALA A 99 -5.63 -26.90 -16.11
C ALA A 99 -5.41 -26.62 -14.61
N THR A 100 -4.22 -26.13 -14.24
CA THR A 100 -3.83 -25.89 -12.84
C THR A 100 -4.03 -24.43 -12.42
N LEU A 101 -3.85 -23.48 -13.35
CA LEU A 101 -3.79 -22.04 -13.06
C LEU A 101 -4.94 -21.22 -13.60
N GLY A 102 -5.81 -21.83 -14.39
CA GLY A 102 -7.18 -21.39 -14.51
C GLY A 102 -7.82 -21.63 -15.87
N LEU A 103 -9.09 -22.07 -15.81
CA LEU A 103 -10.15 -21.47 -16.62
C LEU A 103 -10.69 -20.27 -15.84
N ALA A 104 -9.93 -19.17 -15.75
CA ALA A 104 -10.39 -17.98 -15.04
C ALA A 104 -11.77 -17.54 -15.58
N ALA A 105 -12.70 -17.15 -14.71
CA ALA A 105 -13.90 -16.45 -15.13
C ALA A 105 -13.50 -15.11 -15.76
N THR A 106 -14.35 -14.53 -16.61
CA THR A 106 -14.09 -13.20 -17.16
C THR A 106 -13.97 -12.19 -16.03
N ASP A 107 -12.78 -11.59 -15.87
CA ASP A 107 -12.50 -10.59 -14.84
C ASP A 107 -12.18 -9.25 -15.52
N GLY A 108 -13.12 -8.32 -15.44
CA GLY A 108 -13.01 -7.00 -16.05
C GLY A 108 -11.96 -6.11 -15.40
N ALA A 109 -11.67 -6.31 -14.10
CA ALA A 109 -10.70 -5.48 -13.37
C ALA A 109 -9.26 -5.79 -13.79
N TYR A 110 -8.98 -7.04 -14.15
CA TYR A 110 -7.65 -7.50 -14.58
C TYR A 110 -7.58 -7.84 -16.08
N TYR A 111 -8.61 -7.47 -16.87
CA TYR A 111 -8.65 -7.70 -18.31
C TYR A 111 -8.36 -9.17 -18.70
N THR A 112 -8.90 -10.12 -17.91
CA THR A 112 -8.68 -11.55 -18.13
C THR A 112 -9.92 -12.17 -18.77
N ALA A 113 -9.73 -12.75 -19.96
CA ALA A 113 -10.78 -13.46 -20.68
C ALA A 113 -10.96 -14.89 -20.16
N LYS A 114 -12.15 -15.46 -20.36
CA LYS A 114 -12.46 -16.81 -19.93
C LYS A 114 -11.53 -17.81 -20.61
N GLY A 115 -10.89 -18.67 -19.82
CA GLY A 115 -9.95 -19.69 -20.31
C GLY A 115 -8.49 -19.24 -20.43
N GLY A 116 -8.18 -17.99 -20.09
CA GLY A 116 -6.79 -17.52 -19.96
C GLY A 116 -6.25 -17.68 -18.54
N VAL A 117 -4.92 -17.73 -18.43
CA VAL A 117 -4.22 -17.66 -17.14
C VAL A 117 -4.13 -16.19 -16.70
N ASP A 118 -4.58 -15.91 -15.47
CA ASP A 118 -4.59 -14.55 -14.91
C ASP A 118 -3.22 -14.14 -14.35
N TYR A 119 -2.27 -13.87 -15.23
CA TYR A 119 -0.93 -13.40 -14.85
C TYR A 119 -0.98 -12.01 -14.19
N LEU A 120 -1.92 -11.17 -14.59
CA LEU A 120 -2.01 -9.80 -14.11
C LEU A 120 -2.43 -9.77 -12.65
N LYS A 121 -3.51 -10.47 -12.27
CA LYS A 121 -3.95 -10.53 -10.87
C LYS A 121 -2.90 -11.12 -9.95
N ARG A 122 -2.20 -12.17 -10.39
CA ARG A 122 -1.10 -12.78 -9.63
C ARG A 122 0.06 -11.79 -9.43
N SER A 123 0.45 -11.08 -10.49
CA SER A 123 1.49 -10.06 -10.41
C SER A 123 1.08 -8.91 -9.48
N VAL A 124 -0.17 -8.45 -9.57
CA VAL A 124 -0.70 -7.40 -8.68
C VAL A 124 -0.73 -7.88 -7.23
N LYS A 125 -1.11 -9.12 -6.95
CA LYS A 125 -1.07 -9.70 -5.60
C LYS A 125 0.33 -9.57 -4.98
N CYS A 126 1.37 -10.05 -5.68
CA CYS A 126 2.75 -9.95 -5.21
C CYS A 126 3.20 -8.50 -4.98
N ILE A 127 2.79 -7.57 -5.86
CA ILE A 127 3.13 -6.15 -5.72
C ILE A 127 2.45 -5.53 -4.50
N ILE A 128 1.17 -5.84 -4.28
CA ILE A 128 0.38 -5.28 -3.17
C ILE A 128 0.91 -5.78 -1.84
N GLU A 129 1.13 -7.09 -1.72
CA GLU A 129 1.64 -7.72 -0.50
C GLU A 129 3.05 -7.23 -0.15
N ALA A 130 3.92 -6.96 -1.14
CA ALA A 130 5.28 -6.51 -0.88
C ALA A 130 5.44 -4.99 -0.65
N HIS A 131 4.62 -4.14 -1.28
CA HIS A 131 4.86 -2.68 -1.30
C HIS A 131 3.73 -1.83 -0.69
N PHE A 132 2.53 -2.37 -0.52
CA PHE A 132 1.35 -1.59 -0.12
C PHE A 132 0.64 -2.13 1.12
N ARG A 133 1.11 -3.26 1.67
CA ARG A 133 0.62 -3.93 2.86
C ARG A 133 1.67 -3.88 3.96
N ASP A 134 1.21 -3.96 5.20
CA ASP A 134 2.10 -4.15 6.33
C ASP A 134 2.50 -5.63 6.43
N GLU A 135 3.56 -5.93 7.17
CA GLU A 135 4.11 -7.29 7.24
C GLU A 135 3.09 -8.28 7.82
N GLY A 136 2.88 -9.41 7.12
CA GLY A 136 1.90 -10.42 7.50
C GLY A 136 0.47 -10.16 7.00
N GLU A 137 0.19 -8.99 6.40
CA GLU A 137 -1.10 -8.73 5.79
C GLU A 137 -1.18 -9.27 4.34
N THR A 138 -2.35 -9.80 3.98
CA THR A 138 -2.58 -10.33 2.64
C THR A 138 -3.36 -9.35 1.78
N MET A 139 -3.37 -9.57 0.46
CA MET A 139 -4.23 -8.80 -0.46
C MET A 139 -5.71 -8.85 -0.04
N ALA A 140 -6.16 -9.99 0.51
CA ALA A 140 -7.55 -10.23 0.89
C ALA A 140 -8.02 -9.41 2.10
N THR A 141 -7.08 -8.88 2.92
CA THR A 141 -7.40 -8.08 4.11
C THR A 141 -8.18 -6.81 3.77
N ALA A 142 -7.89 -6.17 2.64
CA ALA A 142 -8.56 -4.95 2.20
C ALA A 142 -8.78 -4.94 0.69
N GLN A 143 -10.00 -5.22 0.27
CA GLN A 143 -10.42 -5.25 -1.14
C GLN A 143 -11.87 -4.77 -1.31
N THR A 144 -12.18 -4.28 -2.50
CA THR A 144 -13.56 -3.98 -2.92
C THR A 144 -14.38 -5.25 -3.11
N ALA A 145 -15.70 -5.13 -3.21
CA ALA A 145 -16.58 -6.25 -3.53
C ALA A 145 -16.26 -6.91 -4.89
N ALA A 146 -15.63 -6.16 -5.80
CA ALA A 146 -15.15 -6.65 -7.09
C ALA A 146 -13.75 -7.32 -7.03
N GLY A 147 -13.13 -7.42 -5.85
CA GLY A 147 -11.81 -8.03 -5.67
C GLY A 147 -10.64 -7.15 -6.13
N VAL A 148 -10.86 -5.85 -6.28
CA VAL A 148 -9.77 -4.87 -6.51
C VAL A 148 -9.16 -4.47 -5.17
N PRO A 149 -7.83 -4.58 -5.00
CA PRO A 149 -7.15 -4.28 -3.74
C PRO A 149 -7.23 -2.80 -3.40
N ILE A 150 -7.48 -2.51 -2.12
CA ILE A 150 -7.46 -1.15 -1.57
C ILE A 150 -6.10 -0.91 -0.92
N VAL A 151 -5.43 0.19 -1.27
CA VAL A 151 -4.12 0.57 -0.70
C VAL A 151 -4.30 1.43 0.55
N GLN A 152 -3.30 1.38 1.43
CA GLN A 152 -3.28 2.15 2.66
C GLN A 152 -3.28 3.67 2.42
N ILE A 153 -3.87 4.38 3.38
CA ILE A 153 -3.70 5.83 3.54
C ILE A 153 -2.24 6.08 3.92
N ARG A 154 -1.56 6.98 3.18
CA ARG A 154 -0.11 7.17 3.32
C ARG A 154 0.28 7.97 4.56
N ASP A 155 -0.64 8.78 5.06
CA ASP A 155 -0.36 9.70 6.16
C ASP A 155 -0.29 8.91 7.46
N ARG A 156 0.92 8.79 8.01
CA ARG A 156 1.11 8.34 9.38
C ARG A 156 0.59 9.43 10.29
N LEU A 157 -0.25 9.04 11.24
CA LEU A 157 -0.81 9.90 12.26
C LEU A 157 -0.51 9.26 13.61
N TRP A 158 -0.68 10.04 14.68
CA TRP A 158 -0.61 9.51 16.05
C TRP A 158 -1.60 8.35 16.31
N LEU A 159 -2.61 8.18 15.45
CA LEU A 159 -3.52 7.04 15.48
C LEU A 159 -2.80 5.68 15.28
N ASP A 160 -1.59 5.66 14.73
CA ASP A 160 -0.81 4.41 14.52
C ASP A 160 -0.26 3.82 15.82
N SER A 161 -0.03 4.64 16.86
CA SER A 161 0.34 4.17 18.21
C SER A 161 -0.85 4.02 19.15
N LEU A 162 -2.08 4.20 18.64
CA LEU A 162 -3.27 3.92 19.43
C LEU A 162 -3.23 2.43 19.80
N THR A 163 -3.30 2.11 21.09
CA THR A 163 -3.33 0.73 21.58
C THR A 163 -4.46 0.55 22.58
N ASP A 164 -5.10 -0.61 22.54
CA ASP A 164 -6.14 -0.96 23.51
C ASP A 164 -5.54 -1.20 24.89
N LYS A 165 -6.31 -0.94 25.95
CA LYS A 165 -5.90 -1.09 27.35
C LYS A 165 -5.40 -2.49 27.69
N ASP A 166 -5.88 -3.51 26.98
CA ASP A 166 -5.62 -4.93 27.27
C ASP A 166 -4.46 -5.51 26.44
N THR A 167 -4.03 -4.81 25.38
CA THR A 167 -2.94 -5.24 24.47
C THR A 167 -1.63 -4.51 24.67
N SER A 168 -1.59 -3.45 25.48
CA SER A 168 -0.33 -2.77 25.77
C SER A 168 0.57 -3.69 26.61
N ALA A 169 1.81 -3.93 26.15
CA ALA A 169 2.84 -4.62 26.95
C ALA A 169 3.18 -3.89 28.28
N LEU A 170 2.64 -2.70 28.46
CA LEU A 170 2.70 -1.89 29.68
C LEU A 170 1.75 -2.39 30.78
N THR A 171 0.77 -3.21 30.44
CA THR A 171 -0.19 -3.81 31.38
C THR A 171 -0.04 -5.32 31.47
N SER A 172 0.92 -5.94 30.77
CA SER A 172 1.32 -7.30 31.09
C SER A 172 1.98 -7.26 32.47
N ASP A 173 1.12 -7.35 33.47
CA ASP A 173 1.49 -7.66 34.83
C ASP A 173 2.49 -8.83 34.77
N PRO A 174 3.73 -8.67 35.24
CA PRO A 174 4.68 -9.78 35.29
C PRO A 174 4.17 -10.96 36.15
N SER A 175 3.00 -10.81 36.80
CA SER A 175 2.30 -11.89 37.51
C SER A 175 1.73 -13.01 36.63
N ALA A 176 1.60 -12.84 35.31
CA ALA A 176 0.87 -13.80 34.47
C ALA A 176 1.52 -15.20 34.33
N THR A 177 2.78 -15.36 34.77
CA THR A 177 3.41 -16.69 34.91
C THR A 177 4.25 -16.87 36.17
N HIS A 178 4.39 -15.83 37.01
CA HIS A 178 5.02 -15.96 38.32
C HIS A 178 4.04 -15.47 39.38
N ASP A 179 3.44 -16.44 40.08
CA ASP A 179 2.61 -16.23 41.25
C ASP A 179 3.42 -15.44 42.29
N SER A 180 3.24 -14.12 42.34
CA SER A 180 3.95 -13.13 43.17
C SER A 180 5.48 -13.28 43.23
N PRO A 181 6.28 -12.50 42.47
CA PRO A 181 7.74 -12.47 42.69
C PRO A 181 8.03 -12.06 44.14
N THR A 182 8.47 -13.02 44.95
CA THR A 182 8.73 -12.83 46.38
C THR A 182 10.03 -12.06 46.66
N ASN A 183 10.90 -11.90 45.65
CA ASN A 183 12.24 -11.35 45.78
C ASN A 183 12.53 -10.25 44.72
N LEU A 184 13.22 -9.19 45.15
CA LEU A 184 13.57 -8.04 44.31
C LEU A 184 14.51 -8.41 43.14
N GLU A 185 15.31 -9.46 43.32
CA GLU A 185 16.31 -9.94 42.36
C GLU A 185 15.68 -10.68 41.16
N GLU A 186 14.61 -11.44 41.40
CA GLU A 186 13.85 -12.12 40.34
C GLU A 186 13.08 -11.11 39.48
N LEU A 187 12.54 -10.07 40.13
CA LEU A 187 11.91 -8.96 39.44
C LEU A 187 12.94 -8.22 38.58
N GLN A 188 14.13 -7.94 39.10
CA GLN A 188 15.20 -7.30 38.34
C GLN A 188 15.69 -8.15 37.14
N ALA A 189 15.82 -9.47 37.31
CA ALA A 189 16.18 -10.38 36.21
C ALA A 189 15.09 -10.45 35.13
N LEU A 190 13.81 -10.39 35.51
CA LEU A 190 12.70 -10.31 34.57
C LEU A 190 12.68 -8.96 33.82
N TYR A 191 12.97 -7.85 34.51
CA TYR A 191 13.14 -6.55 33.87
C TYR A 191 14.33 -6.53 32.91
N GLU A 192 15.45 -7.17 33.26
CA GLU A 192 16.63 -7.24 32.40
C GLU A 192 16.41 -8.16 31.19
N ALA A 193 15.71 -9.29 31.36
CA ALA A 193 15.30 -10.15 30.26
C ALA A 193 14.30 -9.43 29.33
N TYR A 194 13.38 -8.65 29.89
CA TYR A 194 12.46 -7.80 29.15
C TYR A 194 13.20 -6.69 28.38
N ASP A 195 14.17 -6.02 29.00
CA ASP A 195 15.01 -5.01 28.35
C ASP A 195 15.91 -5.61 27.26
N GLN A 196 16.40 -6.84 27.42
CA GLN A 196 17.14 -7.56 26.38
C GLN A 196 16.26 -7.92 25.19
N LEU A 197 15.06 -8.46 25.42
CA LEU A 197 14.08 -8.73 24.35
C LEU A 197 13.68 -7.44 23.62
N ARG A 198 13.61 -6.33 24.35
CA ARG A 198 13.32 -5.00 23.81
C ARG A 198 14.49 -4.41 23.01
N GLN A 199 15.73 -4.49 23.50
CA GLN A 199 16.92 -4.01 22.77
C GLN A 199 17.17 -4.79 21.48
N VAL A 200 16.74 -6.04 21.41
CA VAL A 200 16.77 -6.86 20.18
C VAL A 200 15.57 -6.54 19.26
N GLY A 201 14.69 -5.59 19.63
CA GLY A 201 13.57 -5.12 18.81
C GLY A 201 12.35 -6.05 18.77
N VAL A 202 12.27 -7.02 19.70
CA VAL A 202 11.36 -8.17 19.64
C VAL A 202 10.02 -7.85 20.29
N MET A 203 9.21 -7.00 19.68
CA MET A 203 7.77 -6.97 20.01
C MET A 203 6.82 -7.17 18.83
N ALA A 204 7.28 -7.25 17.58
CA ALA A 204 6.35 -7.46 16.46
C ALA A 204 6.93 -8.10 15.19
N ASN A 205 7.81 -9.11 15.30
CA ASN A 205 8.40 -9.92 14.19
C ASN A 205 9.77 -9.43 13.69
N MET A 206 10.83 -10.11 14.11
CA MET A 206 12.16 -9.93 13.54
C MET A 206 12.29 -10.81 12.30
N THR A 207 12.61 -10.21 11.16
CA THR A 207 13.02 -10.99 9.98
C THR A 207 14.36 -11.66 10.27
N TRP A 208 14.63 -12.80 9.62
CA TRP A 208 15.89 -13.53 9.80
C TRP A 208 17.11 -12.65 9.46
N GLU A 209 16.93 -11.70 8.56
CA GLU A 209 17.94 -10.75 8.12
C GLU A 209 18.21 -9.68 9.18
N ASP A 210 17.17 -9.19 9.86
CA ASP A 210 17.32 -8.26 10.98
C ASP A 210 17.97 -8.93 12.20
N PHE A 211 17.70 -10.22 12.42
CA PHE A 211 18.42 -11.04 13.39
C PHE A 211 19.92 -11.10 13.07
N ILE A 212 20.28 -11.35 11.81
CA ILE A 212 21.68 -11.40 11.37
C ILE A 212 22.35 -10.01 11.45
N ARG A 213 21.62 -8.94 11.12
CA ARG A 213 22.10 -7.55 11.28
C ARG A 213 22.34 -7.19 12.75
N GLY A 214 21.55 -7.73 13.67
CA GLY A 214 21.76 -7.61 15.12
C GLY A 214 23.11 -8.15 15.59
N TYR A 215 23.68 -9.15 14.90
CA TYR A 215 25.04 -9.65 15.15
C TYR A 215 26.13 -8.84 14.41
N GLY A 216 25.79 -7.69 13.83
CA GLY A 216 26.74 -6.82 13.12
C GLY A 216 27.16 -7.34 11.74
N ILE A 217 26.44 -8.33 11.18
CA ILE A 217 26.71 -8.85 9.84
C ILE A 217 25.88 -8.04 8.84
N SER A 218 26.56 -7.24 8.01
CA SER A 218 25.92 -6.56 6.89
C SER A 218 25.52 -7.59 5.82
N VAL A 219 24.25 -7.96 5.77
CA VAL A 219 23.70 -8.71 4.62
C VAL A 219 23.65 -7.74 3.44
N PRO A 220 24.39 -7.98 2.34
CA PRO A 220 24.29 -7.13 1.16
C PRO A 220 22.85 -7.17 0.63
N GLU A 221 22.24 -6.02 0.34
CA GLU A 221 20.89 -5.86 -0.26
C GLU A 221 20.77 -6.50 -1.66
N THR A 222 21.80 -7.23 -2.10
CA THR A 222 21.92 -7.81 -3.42
C THR A 222 22.09 -9.32 -3.27
N VAL A 223 20.97 -10.03 -3.34
CA VAL A 223 20.68 -11.26 -4.11
C VAL A 223 19.37 -11.83 -3.55
N ASP A 224 18.29 -11.65 -4.32
CA ASP A 224 17.04 -12.41 -4.26
C ASP A 224 16.16 -12.28 -3.01
N GLU A 225 15.81 -11.06 -2.60
CA GLU A 225 14.50 -10.90 -1.96
C GLU A 225 13.43 -11.24 -2.99
N GLN A 226 12.51 -12.13 -2.63
CA GLN A 226 11.35 -12.52 -3.44
C GLN A 226 10.32 -11.38 -3.59
N LYS A 227 10.78 -10.15 -3.92
CA LYS A 227 9.95 -8.94 -3.99
C LYS A 227 9.98 -8.37 -5.42
N PRO A 228 8.84 -7.84 -5.90
CA PRO A 228 8.79 -7.10 -7.16
C PRO A 228 9.72 -5.89 -7.17
N GLU A 229 10.45 -5.69 -8.26
CA GLU A 229 11.37 -4.55 -8.40
C GLU A 229 10.63 -3.31 -8.91
N LEU A 230 10.77 -2.17 -8.22
CA LEU A 230 10.22 -0.89 -8.68
C LEU A 230 11.08 -0.30 -9.81
N LEU A 231 10.50 -0.16 -11.00
CA LEU A 231 11.16 0.44 -12.17
C LEU A 231 11.00 1.96 -12.19
N ALA A 232 9.78 2.46 -12.03
CA ALA A 232 9.47 3.88 -12.12
C ALA A 232 8.26 4.24 -11.25
N ARG A 233 8.26 5.46 -10.75
CA ARG A 233 7.12 6.07 -10.05
C ARG A 233 6.91 7.47 -10.59
N TYR A 234 5.68 7.79 -10.95
CA TYR A 234 5.25 9.15 -11.27
C TYR A 234 4.14 9.53 -10.32
N SER A 235 4.14 10.77 -9.83
CA SER A 235 3.08 11.26 -8.97
C SER A 235 2.85 12.75 -9.18
N ASP A 236 1.60 13.16 -9.16
CA ASP A 236 1.21 14.57 -9.21
C ASP A 236 0.06 14.84 -8.25
N PHE A 237 0.04 16.03 -7.66
CA PHE A 237 -1.00 16.48 -6.73
C PHE A 237 -1.74 17.66 -7.34
N GLN A 238 -3.06 17.58 -7.42
CA GLN A 238 -3.87 18.64 -7.99
C GLN A 238 -5.10 18.95 -7.16
N TYR A 239 -5.43 20.24 -7.14
CA TYR A 239 -6.68 20.73 -6.57
C TYR A 239 -7.83 20.61 -7.58
N PRO A 240 -9.07 20.47 -7.11
CA PRO A 240 -10.23 20.45 -7.99
C PRO A 240 -10.40 21.77 -8.74
N SER A 241 -10.86 21.66 -9.99
CA SER A 241 -11.30 22.79 -10.78
C SER A 241 -12.82 22.87 -10.78
N ASN A 242 -13.36 24.07 -10.62
CA ASN A 242 -14.80 24.31 -10.57
C ASN A 242 -15.33 24.65 -11.96
N ALA A 243 -16.41 24.00 -12.36
CA ALA A 243 -17.22 24.34 -13.52
C ALA A 243 -18.64 24.68 -13.07
N ILE A 244 -19.28 25.63 -13.74
CA ILE A 244 -20.68 26.00 -13.49
C ILE A 244 -21.54 25.36 -14.58
N ASP A 245 -22.55 24.59 -14.19
CA ASP A 245 -23.54 24.07 -15.12
C ASP A 245 -24.38 25.25 -15.66
N PRO A 246 -24.37 25.52 -16.97
CA PRO A 246 -25.07 26.66 -17.56
C PRO A 246 -26.61 26.56 -17.43
N THR A 247 -27.14 25.37 -17.17
CA THR A 247 -28.59 25.13 -17.12
C THR A 247 -29.21 25.56 -15.80
N ASN A 248 -28.50 25.35 -14.69
CA ASN A 248 -29.01 25.55 -13.32
C ASN A 248 -28.09 26.40 -12.44
N GLY A 249 -26.92 26.81 -12.93
CA GLY A 249 -25.94 27.59 -12.16
C GLY A 249 -25.27 26.80 -11.03
N SER A 250 -25.45 25.49 -10.96
CA SER A 250 -24.87 24.66 -9.90
C SER A 250 -23.37 24.45 -10.15
N PRO A 251 -22.51 24.66 -9.15
CA PRO A 251 -21.10 24.34 -9.26
C PRO A 251 -20.90 22.81 -9.23
N SER A 252 -20.02 22.34 -10.11
CA SER A 252 -19.51 20.98 -10.15
C SER A 252 -17.99 21.04 -10.17
N SER A 253 -17.35 20.29 -9.29
CA SER A 253 -15.89 20.25 -9.18
C SER A 253 -15.37 18.91 -9.63
N ALA A 254 -14.25 18.90 -10.34
CA ALA A 254 -13.56 17.68 -10.72
C ALA A 254 -12.05 17.91 -10.74
N VAL A 255 -11.28 16.84 -10.54
CA VAL A 255 -9.82 16.88 -10.63
C VAL A 255 -9.41 16.22 -11.95
N SER A 256 -8.43 16.81 -12.63
CA SER A 256 -7.94 16.28 -13.89
C SER A 256 -6.43 16.37 -13.97
N TRP A 257 -5.76 15.29 -14.33
CA TRP A 257 -4.31 15.25 -14.49
C TRP A 257 -3.92 14.99 -15.93
N VAL A 258 -2.76 15.50 -16.32
CA VAL A 258 -2.11 15.18 -17.59
C VAL A 258 -0.68 14.79 -17.29
N PHE A 259 -0.36 13.51 -17.52
CA PHE A 259 0.99 12.96 -17.36
C PHE A 259 1.65 12.86 -18.72
N LYS A 260 2.92 13.27 -18.77
CA LYS A 260 3.81 13.11 -19.91
C LYS A 260 5.22 12.91 -19.38
N ASN A 261 5.55 11.66 -19.11
CA ASN A 261 6.76 11.30 -18.39
C ASN A 261 7.52 10.21 -19.14
N GLY A 262 8.84 10.23 -19.01
CA GLY A 262 9.69 9.17 -19.48
C GLY A 262 10.81 8.91 -18.50
N LYS A 263 11.24 7.66 -18.40
CA LYS A 263 12.37 7.23 -17.59
C LYS A 263 13.35 6.47 -18.46
N ARG A 264 14.62 6.90 -18.45
CA ARG A 264 15.71 6.38 -19.29
C ARG A 264 16.77 5.64 -18.48
N ASP A 265 16.37 5.03 -17.37
CA ASP A 265 17.28 4.25 -16.55
C ASP A 265 17.28 2.82 -17.07
N PRO A 266 18.42 2.35 -17.64
CA PRO A 266 18.45 1.05 -18.24
C PRO A 266 18.38 -0.04 -17.17
N LYS A 267 17.39 -0.93 -17.26
CA LYS A 267 17.24 -2.07 -16.33
C LYS A 267 17.40 -3.38 -17.08
N PHE A 268 18.29 -4.24 -16.59
CA PHE A 268 18.52 -5.57 -17.10
C PHE A 268 17.59 -6.58 -16.40
N PHE A 269 16.90 -7.41 -17.18
CA PHE A 269 16.02 -8.46 -16.68
C PHE A 269 16.79 -9.77 -16.56
N LYS A 270 16.96 -10.27 -15.34
CA LYS A 270 17.68 -11.52 -15.06
C LYS A 270 16.87 -12.76 -15.44
N GLU A 271 15.55 -12.68 -15.31
CA GLU A 271 14.62 -13.80 -15.45
C GLU A 271 13.48 -13.44 -16.43
N PRO A 272 12.74 -14.43 -16.96
CA PRO A 272 11.45 -14.14 -17.55
C PRO A 272 10.50 -13.55 -16.51
N GLY A 273 9.69 -12.59 -16.92
CA GLY A 273 8.83 -11.84 -16.02
C GLY A 273 7.81 -10.98 -16.74
N PHE A 274 7.11 -10.16 -15.97
CA PHE A 274 6.18 -9.17 -16.46
C PHE A 274 6.55 -7.79 -15.94
N VAL A 275 6.47 -6.79 -16.82
CA VAL A 275 6.41 -5.39 -16.44
C VAL A 275 4.95 -5.02 -16.29
N VAL A 276 4.56 -4.62 -15.08
CA VAL A 276 3.19 -4.29 -14.71
C VAL A 276 3.08 -2.83 -14.32
N GLY A 277 2.07 -2.16 -14.88
CA GLY A 277 1.71 -0.79 -14.54
C GLY A 277 0.51 -0.77 -13.61
N LEU A 278 0.66 -0.09 -12.47
CA LEU A 278 -0.42 0.18 -11.51
C LEU A 278 -0.71 1.68 -11.41
N SER A 279 -1.98 2.02 -11.39
CA SER A 279 -2.46 3.37 -11.13
C SER A 279 -3.20 3.41 -9.80
N ILE A 280 -2.95 4.48 -9.04
CA ILE A 280 -3.56 4.70 -7.73
C ILE A 280 -3.90 6.18 -7.63
N THR A 281 -5.14 6.49 -7.22
CA THR A 281 -5.52 7.84 -6.83
C THR A 281 -5.78 7.89 -5.33
N ARG A 282 -5.09 8.79 -4.62
CA ARG A 282 -5.28 9.05 -3.19
C ARG A 282 -5.76 10.49 -2.96
N PRO A 283 -7.04 10.69 -2.63
CA PRO A 283 -7.51 11.93 -2.04
C PRO A 283 -6.76 12.25 -0.75
N LYS A 284 -6.60 13.54 -0.43
CA LYS A 284 -6.22 13.94 0.93
C LYS A 284 -7.39 13.64 1.87
N VAL A 285 -7.11 12.99 3.00
CA VAL A 285 -8.12 12.54 3.96
C VAL A 285 -8.09 13.41 5.21
N TYR A 286 -9.28 13.71 5.73
CA TYR A 286 -9.49 14.20 7.08
C TYR A 286 -10.40 13.22 7.82
N PHE A 287 -10.13 12.96 9.08
CA PHE A 287 -10.95 12.09 9.93
C PHE A 287 -12.04 12.91 10.62
N GLY A 288 -13.30 12.66 10.27
CA GLY A 288 -14.44 13.42 10.79
C GLY A 288 -14.79 13.10 12.24
N ALA A 289 -14.25 12.03 12.81
CA ALA A 289 -14.60 11.57 14.16
C ALA A 289 -13.57 11.93 15.23
N LEU A 290 -12.61 12.83 14.95
CA LEU A 290 -11.73 13.39 15.98
C LEU A 290 -12.43 14.57 16.66
N ALA A 291 -12.63 14.45 17.97
CA ALA A 291 -13.27 15.45 18.82
C ALA A 291 -12.34 16.61 19.21
N GLY A 292 -11.04 16.46 19.01
CA GLY A 292 -10.07 17.50 19.32
C GLY A 292 -8.66 17.18 18.83
N ASN A 293 -7.77 18.15 19.00
CA ASN A 293 -6.36 18.00 18.69
C ASN A 293 -5.64 17.36 19.90
N LEU A 294 -4.79 16.37 19.65
CA LEU A 294 -3.97 15.70 20.67
C LEU A 294 -3.03 16.68 21.39
N ALA A 295 -2.56 17.74 20.71
CA ALA A 295 -1.75 18.80 21.32
C ALA A 295 -2.45 19.54 22.47
N GLY A 296 -3.80 19.59 22.46
CA GLY A 296 -4.58 20.13 23.59
C GLY A 296 -4.43 19.32 24.87
N HIS A 297 -3.91 18.09 24.77
CA HIS A 297 -3.68 17.20 25.89
C HIS A 297 -2.22 17.15 26.35
N LEU A 298 -1.33 18.05 25.93
CA LEU A 298 0.02 18.16 26.49
C LEU A 298 0.04 18.84 27.87
N THR A 299 -0.59 18.20 28.87
CA THR A 299 -0.86 18.78 30.19
C THR A 299 0.24 18.55 31.22
N ARG A 300 1.11 17.55 31.02
CA ARG A 300 2.23 17.25 31.93
C ARG A 300 3.54 17.70 31.30
N ALA A 301 4.51 18.11 32.11
CA ALA A 301 5.86 18.43 31.64
C ALA A 301 6.51 17.25 30.88
N TRP A 302 6.21 16.01 31.30
CA TRP A 302 6.66 14.79 30.63
C TRP A 302 6.11 14.63 29.20
N ASP A 303 4.90 15.12 28.93
CA ASP A 303 4.28 15.03 27.60
C ASP A 303 5.08 15.90 26.58
N TRP A 304 5.85 16.89 27.04
CA TRP A 304 6.73 17.74 26.23
C TRP A 304 8.16 17.21 26.08
N LEU A 305 8.53 16.14 26.79
CA LEU A 305 9.89 15.59 26.83
C LEU A 305 9.98 14.11 26.39
N PRO A 306 9.33 13.69 25.29
CA PRO A 306 9.33 12.27 24.90
C PRO A 306 10.74 11.75 24.55
N ASN A 307 11.63 12.61 24.03
CA ASN A 307 12.98 12.20 23.65
C ASN A 307 13.94 12.02 24.85
N TYR A 308 13.71 12.73 25.96
CA TYR A 308 14.53 12.57 27.17
C TYR A 308 14.21 11.27 27.93
N LEU A 309 13.08 10.65 27.61
CA LEU A 309 12.61 9.42 28.22
C LEU A 309 12.88 8.18 27.33
N ASN A 310 13.52 8.39 26.17
CA ASN A 310 13.91 7.32 25.26
C ASN A 310 15.25 6.66 25.66
N GLU A 311 15.63 5.60 24.95
CA GLU A 311 16.81 4.73 25.10
C GLU A 311 18.16 5.41 25.42
N SER A 312 18.29 6.72 25.23
CA SER A 312 19.50 7.49 25.56
C SER A 312 19.58 7.97 27.01
N SER A 313 18.49 7.85 27.79
CA SER A 313 18.49 8.12 29.23
C SER A 313 19.17 6.98 29.99
N PRO A 314 19.97 7.28 31.03
CA PRO A 314 20.57 6.24 31.89
C PRO A 314 19.52 5.36 32.59
N ILE A 315 18.24 5.74 32.57
CA ILE A 315 17.09 4.90 32.91
C ILE A 315 16.04 5.10 31.82
N PRO A 316 15.92 4.20 30.83
CA PRO A 316 14.93 4.33 29.75
C PRO A 316 13.54 4.00 30.29
N LEU A 317 12.67 5.01 30.40
CA LEU A 317 11.28 4.85 30.85
C LEU A 317 10.32 5.16 29.70
N PRO A 318 10.26 4.31 28.64
CA PRO A 318 9.37 4.55 27.49
C PRO A 318 7.89 4.64 27.90
N GLU A 319 7.54 4.02 29.03
CA GLU A 319 6.21 4.00 29.62
C GLU A 319 5.69 5.41 29.94
N THR A 320 6.61 6.32 30.25
CA THR A 320 6.27 7.70 30.57
C THR A 320 5.90 8.54 29.34
N ALA A 321 6.23 8.06 28.13
CA ALA A 321 5.81 8.67 26.87
C ALA A 321 4.36 8.31 26.49
N PHE A 322 3.79 7.26 27.10
CA PHE A 322 2.40 6.88 26.89
C PHE A 322 1.46 7.71 27.78
N LYS A 323 0.30 8.05 27.23
CA LYS A 323 -0.78 8.70 27.95
C LYS A 323 -2.05 7.89 27.82
N LYS A 324 -2.65 7.56 28.96
CA LYS A 324 -3.95 6.92 29.04
C LYS A 324 -5.05 7.97 28.94
N PHE A 325 -6.02 7.72 28.07
CA PHE A 325 -7.29 8.42 28.07
C PHE A 325 -8.38 7.48 28.57
N ALA A 326 -9.29 8.01 29.39
CA ALA A 326 -10.48 7.28 29.79
C ALA A 326 -11.39 7.05 28.58
N ALA A 327 -12.32 6.09 28.70
CA ALA A 327 -13.43 5.98 27.76
C ALA A 327 -14.13 7.35 27.64
N ASP A 328 -14.52 7.71 26.42
CA ASP A 328 -15.20 8.97 26.09
C ASP A 328 -14.40 10.26 26.40
N ALA A 329 -13.08 10.15 26.61
CA ALA A 329 -12.19 11.29 26.87
C ALA A 329 -11.07 11.39 25.82
N GLY A 330 -10.40 12.55 25.78
CA GLY A 330 -9.25 12.79 24.90
C GLY A 330 -9.64 13.21 23.47
N PRO A 331 -8.70 13.13 22.51
CA PRO A 331 -8.93 13.58 21.13
C PRO A 331 -9.96 12.73 20.35
N LEU A 332 -10.27 11.52 20.83
CA LEU A 332 -11.36 10.70 20.29
C LEU A 332 -12.75 11.07 20.84
N GLY A 333 -12.81 11.84 21.94
CA GLY A 333 -14.03 12.36 22.56
C GLY A 333 -15.06 11.30 22.97
N ASP A 334 -16.32 11.74 23.11
CA ASP A 334 -17.49 10.92 23.44
C ASP A 334 -17.93 10.10 22.22
N ARG A 335 -17.17 9.04 21.96
CA ARG A 335 -17.57 7.97 21.05
C ARG A 335 -18.42 7.00 21.85
N ALA A 336 -19.73 7.31 21.91
CA ALA A 336 -20.80 6.63 22.66
C ALA A 336 -20.98 5.09 22.50
N THR A 337 -19.97 4.35 22.04
CA THR A 337 -19.94 2.88 21.98
C THR A 337 -18.60 2.25 22.36
N ALA A 338 -17.52 3.02 22.58
CA ALA A 338 -16.23 2.46 23.01
C ALA A 338 -16.14 2.44 24.54
N THR A 339 -16.41 1.29 25.15
CA THR A 339 -16.37 1.10 26.61
C THR A 339 -14.96 1.17 27.22
N ASP A 340 -13.92 1.21 26.39
CA ASP A 340 -12.55 0.96 26.81
C ASP A 340 -11.66 2.22 26.76
N ALA A 341 -10.83 2.35 27.80
CA ALA A 341 -9.75 3.32 27.83
C ALA A 341 -8.70 2.98 26.76
N TYR A 342 -7.98 3.98 26.26
CA TYR A 342 -6.95 3.77 25.24
C TYR A 342 -5.64 4.46 25.62
N TRP A 343 -4.55 3.93 25.08
CA TRP A 343 -3.22 4.51 25.24
C TRP A 343 -2.75 5.10 23.92
N VAL A 344 -2.09 6.25 24.00
CA VAL A 344 -1.45 6.91 22.87
C VAL A 344 -0.02 7.26 23.26
N GLU A 345 0.91 7.07 22.33
CA GLU A 345 2.27 7.56 22.50
C GLU A 345 2.33 9.06 22.14
N MET A 346 2.68 9.93 23.10
CA MET A 346 2.75 11.38 22.85
C MET A 346 3.89 11.74 21.87
N ARG A 347 4.88 10.87 21.69
CA ARG A 347 5.98 11.06 20.74
C ARG A 347 5.47 11.16 19.30
N ASP A 348 4.46 10.38 18.95
CA ASP A 348 3.94 10.36 17.58
C ASP A 348 3.32 11.68 17.18
N LEU A 349 2.78 12.45 18.14
CA LEU A 349 2.34 13.81 17.87
C LEU A 349 3.48 14.67 17.31
N PHE A 350 4.70 14.52 17.84
CA PHE A 350 5.86 15.28 17.39
C PHE A 350 6.48 14.76 16.08
N LEU A 351 6.38 13.45 15.83
CA LEU A 351 6.94 12.82 14.62
C LEU A 351 6.00 12.89 13.41
N HIS A 352 4.71 12.71 13.65
CA HIS A 352 3.69 12.51 12.62
C HIS A 352 2.65 13.64 12.57
N GLY A 353 2.57 14.44 13.63
CA GLY A 353 1.65 15.56 13.72
C GLY A 353 0.22 15.13 14.01
N ASP A 354 -0.68 16.10 13.95
CA ASP A 354 -2.12 15.90 14.06
C ASP A 354 -2.85 16.65 12.94
N GLN A 355 -4.06 16.21 12.63
CA GLN A 355 -4.92 16.94 11.72
C GLN A 355 -5.57 18.13 12.43
N PHE A 356 -5.82 19.21 11.67
CA PHE A 356 -6.56 20.37 12.16
C PHE A 356 -7.76 20.63 11.26
N GLN A 357 -8.96 20.63 11.84
CA GLN A 357 -10.21 20.89 11.14
C GLN A 357 -11.09 21.86 11.92
N ASN A 358 -11.67 22.83 11.21
CA ASN A 358 -12.66 23.77 11.72
C ASN A 358 -13.81 23.97 10.70
N MET A 359 -14.09 22.92 9.93
CA MET A 359 -15.07 22.96 8.82
C MET A 359 -16.48 22.55 9.28
N VAL A 360 -16.58 21.79 10.36
CA VAL A 360 -17.85 21.27 10.89
C VAL A 360 -17.92 21.61 12.37
N PRO A 361 -19.02 22.19 12.87
CA PRO A 361 -19.19 22.42 14.29
C PRO A 361 -19.22 21.07 15.02
N PHE A 362 -18.61 21.02 16.20
CA PHE A 362 -18.83 19.91 17.11
C PHE A 362 -20.34 19.84 17.42
N ALA A 363 -20.93 18.65 17.32
CA ALA A 363 -22.29 18.43 17.82
C ALA A 363 -22.33 18.68 19.33
N ASP A 364 -23.52 18.79 19.91
CA ASP A 364 -23.72 19.01 21.35
C ASP A 364 -23.04 17.92 22.24
N ASN A 365 -22.65 16.78 21.65
CA ASN A 365 -21.91 15.68 22.30
C ASN A 365 -20.42 15.61 21.88
N GLY A 366 -19.82 16.69 21.37
CA GLY A 366 -18.38 16.76 21.09
C GLY A 366 -17.87 15.98 19.87
N THR A 367 -18.72 15.27 19.13
CA THR A 367 -18.37 14.63 17.84
C THR A 367 -18.74 15.54 16.66
N PRO A 368 -17.89 15.74 15.63
CA PRO A 368 -18.28 16.52 14.47
C PRO A 368 -19.50 15.90 13.75
N ALA A 369 -20.55 16.70 13.56
CA ALA A 369 -21.77 16.27 12.87
C ALA A 369 -21.51 16.14 11.36
N GLY A 370 -21.27 14.93 10.87
CA GLY A 370 -21.28 14.64 9.43
C GLY A 370 -20.20 13.69 8.95
N ASN A 371 -20.39 12.40 9.21
CA ASN A 371 -19.67 11.37 8.45
C ASN A 371 -19.87 11.65 6.95
N TYR A 372 -18.77 11.68 6.17
CA TYR A 372 -18.74 11.98 4.74
C TYR A 372 -19.01 13.44 4.33
N ALA A 373 -19.40 14.33 5.26
CA ALA A 373 -19.49 15.75 4.97
C ALA A 373 -18.07 16.30 4.71
N HIS A 374 -17.91 17.13 3.67
CA HIS A 374 -16.64 17.79 3.34
C HIS A 374 -15.42 16.86 3.11
N HIS A 375 -15.62 15.64 2.61
CA HIS A 375 -14.54 14.63 2.44
C HIS A 375 -13.91 14.15 3.76
N MET A 376 -14.65 14.25 4.87
CA MET A 376 -14.22 13.68 6.14
C MET A 376 -14.60 12.20 6.21
N LEU A 377 -13.62 11.32 6.37
CA LEU A 377 -13.84 9.90 6.55
C LEU A 377 -14.26 9.61 8.00
N PRO A 378 -15.28 8.77 8.23
CA PRO A 378 -15.50 8.22 9.55
C PRO A 378 -14.29 7.36 9.93
N LEU A 379 -13.84 7.46 11.17
CA LEU A 379 -13.00 6.43 11.75
C LEU A 379 -13.82 5.12 11.81
N PRO A 380 -13.24 3.95 11.49
CA PRO A 380 -13.96 2.67 11.50
C PRO A 380 -14.72 2.42 12.80
N ALA A 381 -15.86 1.73 12.70
CA ALA A 381 -16.67 1.34 13.85
C ALA A 381 -16.11 0.05 14.46
N GLY A 382 -15.73 0.09 15.75
CA GLY A 382 -15.20 -1.05 16.51
C GLY A 382 -13.88 -0.75 17.23
N ASN A 383 -13.49 -1.60 18.18
CA ASN A 383 -12.25 -1.47 18.98
C ASN A 383 -10.96 -1.68 18.16
N ASN A 384 -11.08 -2.05 16.88
CA ASN A 384 -9.94 -2.36 16.00
C ASN A 384 -9.44 -1.08 15.34
N HIS A 385 -8.71 -0.28 16.11
CA HIS A 385 -8.05 0.95 15.67
C HIS A 385 -7.13 0.73 14.46
N GLU A 386 -6.52 -0.44 14.29
CA GLU A 386 -5.70 -0.78 13.11
C GLU A 386 -6.44 -0.65 11.76
N GLN A 387 -7.79 -0.67 11.77
CA GLN A 387 -8.60 -0.61 10.55
C GLN A 387 -8.67 0.77 9.90
N TYR A 388 -8.19 1.86 10.54
CA TYR A 388 -8.27 3.20 9.92
C TYR A 388 -7.34 3.33 8.70
N LYS A 389 -6.31 2.48 8.60
CA LYS A 389 -5.33 2.48 7.50
C LYS A 389 -5.96 2.21 6.14
N TYR A 390 -7.08 1.47 6.11
CA TYR A 390 -7.74 1.03 4.88
C TYR A 390 -9.18 1.55 4.78
N PRO A 391 -9.48 2.46 3.83
CA PRO A 391 -10.85 2.94 3.64
C PRO A 391 -11.72 1.84 3.06
N THR A 392 -12.98 1.78 3.50
CA THR A 392 -13.98 0.86 2.92
C THR A 392 -14.41 1.33 1.53
N GLU A 393 -14.97 0.43 0.71
CA GLU A 393 -15.49 0.82 -0.62
C GLU A 393 -16.56 1.93 -0.53
N ALA A 394 -17.41 1.88 0.51
CA ALA A 394 -18.39 2.93 0.78
C ALA A 394 -17.73 4.29 1.06
N MET A 395 -16.62 4.30 1.81
CA MET A 395 -15.81 5.50 2.05
C MET A 395 -15.20 6.03 0.75
N CYS A 396 -14.67 5.15 -0.11
CA CYS A 396 -14.11 5.55 -1.40
C CYS A 396 -15.18 6.17 -2.33
N LYS A 397 -16.42 5.64 -2.33
CA LYS A 397 -17.53 6.21 -3.10
C LYS A 397 -18.05 7.52 -2.53
N GLY A 398 -17.94 7.72 -1.20
CA GLY A 398 -18.37 8.93 -0.50
C GLY A 398 -17.62 10.21 -0.88
N PHE A 399 -16.51 10.12 -1.62
CA PHE A 399 -15.82 11.30 -2.14
C PHE A 399 -16.54 11.98 -3.31
N PHE A 400 -17.46 11.28 -3.98
CA PHE A 400 -18.17 11.80 -5.15
C PHE A 400 -19.52 12.41 -4.80
N LYS A 401 -20.00 13.33 -5.65
CA LYS A 401 -21.33 13.95 -5.48
C LYS A 401 -22.47 12.95 -5.69
N ASP A 402 -22.26 11.95 -6.55
CA ASP A 402 -23.18 10.83 -6.77
C ASP A 402 -22.44 9.53 -6.46
N ALA A 403 -22.60 9.06 -5.21
CA ALA A 403 -21.94 7.87 -4.67
C ALA A 403 -22.44 6.54 -5.29
N VAL A 404 -23.36 6.58 -6.26
CA VAL A 404 -23.93 5.39 -6.90
C VAL A 404 -23.57 5.33 -8.39
N ASN A 405 -23.83 6.39 -9.15
CA ASN A 405 -23.70 6.35 -10.62
C ASN A 405 -22.45 7.05 -11.17
N LYS A 406 -21.79 7.92 -10.40
CA LYS A 406 -20.63 8.71 -10.86
C LYS A 406 -19.50 8.67 -9.84
N VAL A 407 -18.93 7.48 -9.69
CA VAL A 407 -17.87 7.19 -8.70
C VAL A 407 -16.53 6.85 -9.34
N ASP A 408 -16.42 6.98 -10.65
CA ASP A 408 -15.27 6.45 -11.38
C ASP A 408 -14.25 7.56 -11.65
N ILE A 409 -12.97 7.22 -11.47
CA ILE A 409 -11.84 7.98 -11.99
C ILE A 409 -11.46 7.33 -13.31
N ARG A 410 -11.61 8.08 -14.40
CA ARG A 410 -11.40 7.57 -15.75
C ARG A 410 -10.03 8.00 -16.23
N GLN A 411 -9.33 7.09 -16.88
CA GLN A 411 -8.03 7.37 -17.46
C GLN A 411 -7.94 6.78 -18.88
N ASP A 412 -7.33 7.56 -19.74
CA ASP A 412 -6.99 7.19 -21.12
C ASP A 412 -5.52 7.54 -21.32
N GLY A 413 -4.77 6.63 -21.93
CA GLY A 413 -3.35 6.84 -22.06
C GLY A 413 -2.64 5.77 -22.86
N TYR A 414 -1.33 5.92 -22.86
CA TYR A 414 -0.43 5.15 -23.70
C TYR A 414 0.91 4.94 -22.99
N CYS A 415 1.34 3.69 -22.92
CA CYS A 415 2.68 3.33 -22.48
C CYS A 415 3.47 2.69 -23.62
N SER A 416 4.73 3.11 -23.77
CA SER A 416 5.68 2.49 -24.69
C SER A 416 6.91 2.07 -23.92
N LEU A 417 7.31 0.81 -24.06
CA LEU A 417 8.57 0.32 -23.56
C LEU A 417 9.55 0.19 -24.71
N GLN A 418 10.81 0.55 -24.50
CA GLN A 418 11.91 0.24 -25.41
C GLN A 418 12.76 -0.83 -24.77
N ILE A 419 12.65 -2.06 -25.26
CA ILE A 419 13.33 -3.22 -24.70
C ILE A 419 14.32 -3.75 -25.74
N GLN A 420 15.58 -3.94 -25.36
CA GLN A 420 16.58 -4.58 -26.21
C GLN A 420 16.67 -6.06 -25.84
N GLY A 421 16.51 -6.93 -26.82
CA GLY A 421 16.47 -8.38 -26.63
C GLY A 421 16.90 -9.15 -27.87
N LYS A 422 16.62 -10.45 -27.90
CA LYS A 422 16.91 -11.31 -29.06
C LYS A 422 15.69 -11.55 -29.97
N VAL A 423 14.51 -11.12 -29.54
CA VAL A 423 13.26 -11.30 -30.29
C VAL A 423 13.30 -10.42 -31.53
N LYS A 424 13.12 -11.03 -32.70
CA LYS A 424 13.06 -10.35 -34.00
C LYS A 424 11.65 -10.37 -34.54
N ASN A 425 11.26 -9.29 -35.21
CA ASN A 425 10.04 -9.26 -36.00
C ASN A 425 10.28 -10.05 -37.29
N VAL A 426 9.94 -11.33 -37.29
CA VAL A 426 9.89 -12.15 -38.49
C VAL A 426 8.41 -12.27 -38.85
N GLN A 427 7.94 -11.45 -39.78
CA GLN A 427 6.60 -11.64 -40.33
C GLN A 427 6.58 -13.00 -41.03
N PRO A 428 5.64 -13.91 -40.70
CA PRO A 428 5.49 -15.12 -41.47
C PRO A 428 5.15 -14.72 -42.90
N GLY A 429 5.93 -15.24 -43.87
CA GLY A 429 5.65 -15.01 -45.29
C GLY A 429 4.23 -15.48 -45.64
N PRO A 430 3.66 -15.01 -46.77
CA PRO A 430 2.37 -15.48 -47.22
C PRO A 430 2.38 -17.01 -47.27
N ILE A 431 1.45 -17.64 -46.56
CA ILE A 431 1.21 -19.07 -46.65
C ILE A 431 0.70 -19.32 -48.08
N THR A 432 1.59 -19.68 -48.99
CA THR A 432 1.21 -20.28 -50.26
C THR A 432 0.64 -21.65 -49.95
N VAL A 433 -0.69 -21.71 -49.89
CA VAL A 433 -1.43 -22.97 -49.95
C VAL A 433 -1.14 -23.56 -51.33
N GLN A 434 -0.43 -24.69 -51.37
CA GLN A 434 -0.29 -25.51 -52.58
C GLN A 434 -1.52 -26.39 -52.77
#